data_AF-A0A939VI21-F1
#
_entry.id   AF-A0A939VI21-F1
#
_cell.length_a   1.000
_cell.length_b   1.000
_cell.length_c   1.000
_cell.angle_alpha   90.00
_cell.angle_beta   90.00
_cell.angle_gamma   90.00
#
_symmetry.space_group_name_H-M   'P 1'
#
loop_
_entity.id
_entity.type
_entity.pdbx_description
1 polymer ?
#
loop_
_entity_poly.entity_id
_entity_poly.type
_entity_poly.pdbx_seq_one_letter_code
_entity_poly.pdbx_strand_id
1 'polypeptide(L)'
;MNASNIENDMRYLRLLSQRFPTIADASTEIINLQAILNLPKGTEHFLADIHGEHEAFQHILKNASGNIKRKVNEIFGNEIRESEKKELCTLIYYPEQKLELVKESEDDIEDWYHITIHHLVKVCRDVSSKYTRSKVRKALPAGFSYIIQELLHERTEDTNKSAYVSAIIDTIISTGSAEDFIIAISHVIQRLAIDQLHILGDIYDRGPGAHIILDTMTSYHSWDIQWGNHDILWMGACAGNDACICNVIRLSLRYANLTTLEEGYGINLIPLATFALDTYGDDPCEEFRPRLNGANENMDAKTQMLTARMHKAISVIQLKAEAELYDRHPEWNMEDRKVLSHVDYDRGVYMVDGQEYEMTSNSFPTIDPKHPNQLTEAEQALMKKLHHSFAVSEKLRHHIRMLLHHGCMYAVVNNNLLFHASIPLNEDGTLKEVELPNQKKYSGMELMHSVGMVIRAAFQYDTEPEYRQKAIDYFLYLWCGKDSPLFDKSKMATFERYFL
;
A
#
# COMPACT_ATOMS: atom_id res chain seq x y z
N MET A 1 26.22 -22.92 -27.61
CA MET A 1 25.12 -22.25 -28.35
C MET A 1 25.05 -22.85 -29.75
N ASN A 2 23.89 -23.32 -30.20
CA ASN A 2 23.67 -23.78 -31.58
C ASN A 2 23.66 -22.59 -32.54
N ALA A 3 24.24 -22.75 -33.74
CA ALA A 3 24.39 -21.69 -34.74
C ALA A 3 23.07 -21.03 -35.19
N SER A 4 21.93 -21.72 -35.02
CA SER A 4 20.59 -21.22 -35.37
C SER A 4 20.06 -20.12 -34.44
N ASN A 5 20.64 -19.89 -33.25
CA ASN A 5 20.22 -18.79 -32.35
C ASN A 5 20.94 -17.46 -32.62
N ILE A 6 22.09 -17.48 -33.31
CA ILE A 6 22.93 -16.28 -33.47
C ILE A 6 22.26 -15.25 -34.38
N GLU A 7 21.60 -15.68 -35.46
CA GLU A 7 20.90 -14.78 -36.40
C GLU A 7 19.72 -14.05 -35.75
N ASN A 8 18.93 -14.73 -34.92
CA ASN A 8 17.81 -14.13 -34.18
C ASN A 8 18.28 -13.09 -33.16
N ASP A 9 19.46 -13.29 -32.58
CA ASP A 9 20.06 -12.39 -31.59
C ASP A 9 20.96 -11.30 -32.20
N MET A 10 21.18 -11.26 -33.52
CA MET A 10 22.09 -10.25 -34.13
C MET A 10 21.69 -8.81 -33.82
N ARG A 11 20.39 -8.52 -33.68
CA ARG A 11 19.91 -7.19 -33.26
C ARG A 11 20.32 -6.87 -31.82
N TYR A 12 20.21 -7.85 -30.93
CA TYR A 12 20.62 -7.76 -29.53
C TYR A 12 22.14 -7.64 -29.39
N LEU A 13 22.89 -8.47 -30.12
CA LEU A 13 24.36 -8.44 -30.14
C LEU A 13 24.91 -7.13 -30.71
N ARG A 14 24.26 -6.54 -31.73
CA ARG A 14 24.62 -5.21 -32.25
C ARG A 14 24.37 -4.10 -31.22
N LEU A 15 23.30 -4.19 -30.43
CA LEU A 15 23.05 -3.26 -29.31
C LEU A 15 24.11 -3.43 -28.21
N LEU A 16 24.46 -4.67 -27.86
CA LEU A 16 25.52 -4.94 -26.89
C LEU A 16 26.88 -4.43 -27.38
N SER A 17 27.23 -4.58 -28.66
CA SER A 17 28.50 -4.07 -29.20
C SER A 17 28.59 -2.53 -29.18
N GLN A 18 27.47 -1.81 -29.10
CA GLN A 18 27.50 -0.36 -28.90
C GLN A 18 27.89 0.00 -27.45
N ARG A 19 27.51 -0.83 -26.47
CA ARG A 19 27.86 -0.64 -25.05
C ARG A 19 29.21 -1.25 -24.66
N PHE A 20 29.58 -2.37 -25.29
CA PHE A 20 30.79 -3.15 -25.03
C PHE A 20 31.53 -3.38 -26.35
N PRO A 21 32.20 -2.33 -26.89
CA PRO A 21 32.78 -2.37 -28.23
C PRO A 21 33.99 -3.29 -28.36
N THR A 22 34.67 -3.60 -27.25
CA THR A 22 35.82 -4.51 -27.24
C THR A 22 35.58 -5.77 -26.41
N ILE A 23 36.38 -6.81 -26.70
CA ILE A 23 36.42 -8.02 -25.88
C ILE A 23 36.75 -7.68 -24.42
N ALA A 24 37.62 -6.69 -24.18
CA ALA A 24 38.00 -6.25 -22.84
C ALA A 24 36.82 -5.61 -22.09
N ASP A 25 36.02 -4.76 -22.76
CA ASP A 25 34.84 -4.13 -22.15
C ASP A 25 33.80 -5.17 -21.75
N ALA A 26 33.49 -6.11 -22.67
CA ALA A 26 32.55 -7.19 -22.42
C ALA A 26 33.07 -8.12 -21.29
N SER A 27 34.35 -8.47 -21.31
CA SER A 27 34.96 -9.33 -20.28
C SER A 27 34.95 -8.65 -18.91
N THR A 28 35.23 -7.35 -18.85
CA THR A 28 35.19 -6.56 -17.61
C THR A 28 33.78 -6.55 -17.03
N GLU A 29 32.76 -6.33 -17.85
CA GLU A 29 31.38 -6.34 -17.38
C GLU A 29 30.94 -7.75 -16.93
N ILE A 30 31.34 -8.80 -17.65
CA ILE A 30 31.08 -10.18 -17.23
C ILE A 30 31.73 -10.46 -15.86
N ILE A 31 32.99 -10.05 -15.65
CA ILE A 31 33.68 -10.20 -14.36
C ILE A 31 32.91 -9.47 -13.26
N ASN A 32 32.48 -8.22 -13.50
CA ASN A 32 31.70 -7.45 -12.55
C ASN A 32 30.37 -8.12 -12.20
N LEU A 33 29.59 -8.56 -13.20
CA LEU A 33 28.30 -9.22 -12.99
C LEU A 33 28.47 -10.57 -12.29
N GLN A 34 29.49 -11.35 -12.65
CA GLN A 34 29.81 -12.61 -11.96
C GLN A 34 30.20 -12.37 -10.50
N ALA A 35 30.99 -11.34 -10.20
CA ALA A 35 31.31 -10.99 -8.82
C ALA A 35 30.05 -10.63 -8.01
N ILE A 36 29.09 -9.92 -8.63
CA ILE A 36 27.81 -9.58 -8.00
C ILE A 36 26.95 -10.82 -7.77
N LEU A 37 26.87 -11.73 -8.75
CA LEU A 37 26.09 -12.97 -8.63
C LEU A 37 26.62 -13.92 -7.54
N ASN A 38 27.90 -13.80 -7.18
CA ASN A 38 28.52 -14.56 -6.09
C ASN A 38 28.29 -13.94 -4.70
N LEU A 39 27.68 -12.76 -4.60
CA LEU A 39 27.26 -12.21 -3.31
C LEU A 39 26.02 -12.95 -2.77
N PRO A 40 25.86 -13.05 -1.45
CA PRO A 40 24.61 -13.53 -0.87
C PRO A 40 23.43 -12.68 -1.35
N LYS A 41 22.28 -13.33 -1.53
CA LYS A 41 21.05 -12.64 -1.93
C LYS A 41 20.67 -11.56 -0.89
N GLY A 42 20.20 -10.42 -1.39
CA GLY A 42 19.56 -9.38 -0.57
C GLY A 42 18.35 -9.91 0.20
N THR A 43 17.99 -9.24 1.30
CA THR A 43 16.80 -9.63 2.07
C THR A 43 15.56 -9.06 1.40
N GLU A 44 14.62 -9.94 1.05
CA GLU A 44 13.30 -9.53 0.56
C GLU A 44 12.31 -9.55 1.72
N HIS A 45 11.47 -8.53 1.78
CA HIS A 45 10.49 -8.37 2.84
C HIS A 45 9.10 -8.31 2.23
N PHE A 46 8.23 -9.25 2.59
CA PHE A 46 6.86 -9.35 2.09
C PHE A 46 5.91 -8.86 3.18
N LEU A 47 5.04 -7.90 2.85
CA LEU A 47 4.02 -7.35 3.75
C LEU A 47 2.64 -7.41 3.10
N ALA A 48 1.64 -7.79 3.87
CA ALA A 48 0.23 -7.84 3.47
C ALA A 48 -0.62 -7.20 4.59
N ASP A 49 -1.90 -6.95 4.30
CA ASP A 49 -2.90 -6.46 5.28
C ASP A 49 -2.49 -5.15 5.99
N ILE A 50 -1.94 -4.19 5.25
CA ILE A 50 -1.45 -2.93 5.84
C ILE A 50 -2.60 -2.07 6.37
N HIS A 51 -3.64 -1.87 5.57
CA HIS A 51 -4.89 -1.21 5.96
C HIS A 51 -4.70 0.08 6.77
N GLY A 52 -3.86 1.00 6.28
CA GLY A 52 -3.66 2.31 6.88
C GLY A 52 -2.99 2.33 8.26
N GLU A 53 -2.54 1.18 8.79
CA GLU A 53 -1.86 1.05 10.09
C GLU A 53 -0.40 1.52 10.01
N HIS A 54 -0.22 2.83 9.84
CA HIS A 54 1.07 3.44 9.55
C HIS A 54 2.11 3.26 10.66
N GLU A 55 1.71 3.28 11.94
CA GLU A 55 2.64 3.07 13.06
C GLU A 55 3.23 1.65 13.04
N ALA A 56 2.37 0.65 12.87
CA ALA A 56 2.77 -0.74 12.76
C ALA A 56 3.65 -0.96 11.53
N PHE A 57 3.27 -0.37 10.38
CA PHE A 57 4.04 -0.41 9.15
C PHE A 57 5.44 0.18 9.34
N GLN A 58 5.57 1.38 9.92
CA GLN A 58 6.86 2.00 10.20
C GLN A 58 7.70 1.17 11.17
N HIS A 59 7.09 0.61 12.21
CA HIS A 59 7.77 -0.27 13.16
C HIS A 59 8.35 -1.52 12.47
N ILE A 60 7.58 -2.13 11.56
CA ILE A 60 7.99 -3.30 10.77
C ILE A 60 9.16 -2.98 9.83
N LEU A 61 9.18 -1.79 9.22
CA LEU A 61 10.32 -1.35 8.41
C LEU A 61 11.57 -1.13 9.27
N LYS A 62 11.41 -0.46 10.42
CA LYS A 62 12.50 -0.17 11.35
C LYS A 62 13.13 -1.42 11.96
N ASN A 63 12.33 -2.45 12.26
CA ASN A 63 12.82 -3.69 12.85
C ASN A 63 13.17 -4.79 11.82
N ALA A 64 12.81 -4.56 10.54
CA ALA A 64 12.93 -5.50 9.43
C ALA A 64 12.32 -6.89 9.73
N SER A 65 11.11 -6.90 10.28
CA SER A 65 10.41 -8.09 10.82
C SER A 65 11.28 -8.95 11.74
N GLY A 66 12.04 -8.29 12.62
CA GLY A 66 12.93 -8.94 13.58
C GLY A 66 14.26 -9.43 12.99
N ASN A 67 14.54 -9.21 11.70
CA ASN A 67 15.82 -9.56 11.09
C ASN A 67 17.00 -8.87 11.78
N ILE A 68 16.84 -7.61 12.19
CA ILE A 68 17.88 -6.87 12.94
C ILE A 68 18.14 -7.55 14.29
N LYS A 69 17.08 -7.91 15.03
CA LYS A 69 17.21 -8.61 16.31
C LYS A 69 17.95 -9.94 16.16
N ARG A 70 17.62 -10.70 15.11
CA ARG A 70 18.32 -11.95 14.78
C ARG A 70 19.82 -11.70 14.55
N LYS A 71 20.17 -10.70 13.75
CA LYS A 71 21.57 -10.35 13.47
C LYS A 71 22.33 -9.90 14.71
N VAL A 72 21.73 -9.05 15.55
CA VAL A 72 22.30 -8.68 16.85
C VAL A 72 22.58 -9.92 17.70
N ASN A 73 21.65 -10.86 17.77
CA ASN A 73 21.85 -12.12 18.49
C ASN A 73 22.98 -12.99 17.90
N GLU A 74 23.07 -13.09 16.57
CA GLU A 74 24.12 -13.85 15.86
C GLU A 74 25.51 -13.24 16.07
N ILE A 75 25.62 -11.91 16.05
CA ILE A 75 26.88 -11.17 16.14
C ILE A 75 27.47 -11.17 17.56
N PHE A 76 26.61 -11.05 18.56
CA PHE A 76 27.04 -10.89 19.95
C PHE A 76 26.88 -12.17 20.78
N GLY A 77 26.11 -13.17 20.36
CA GLY A 77 26.06 -14.48 21.04
C GLY A 77 25.91 -14.36 22.56
N ASN A 78 26.91 -14.80 23.33
CA ASN A 78 26.95 -14.63 24.79
C ASN A 78 27.95 -13.54 25.25
N GLU A 79 28.48 -12.73 24.34
CA GLU A 79 29.44 -11.65 24.61
C GLU A 79 28.81 -10.52 25.45
N ILE A 80 27.53 -10.21 25.22
CA ILE A 80 26.77 -9.18 25.96
C ILE A 80 25.44 -9.74 26.47
N ARG A 81 24.86 -9.09 27.48
CA ARG A 81 23.61 -9.51 28.13
C ARG A 81 22.41 -9.34 27.20
N GLU A 82 21.37 -10.12 27.42
CA GLU A 82 20.10 -10.00 26.67
C GLU A 82 19.43 -8.63 26.82
N SER A 83 19.62 -7.94 27.96
CA SER A 83 19.15 -6.56 28.14
C SER A 83 19.85 -5.59 27.20
N GLU A 84 21.17 -5.70 27.09
CA GLU A 84 22.00 -4.83 26.23
C GLU A 84 21.67 -5.07 24.75
N LYS A 85 21.42 -6.32 24.34
CA LYS A 85 20.95 -6.62 22.98
C LYS A 85 19.61 -5.98 22.67
N LYS A 86 18.67 -6.00 23.62
CA LYS A 86 17.36 -5.36 23.47
C LYS A 86 17.51 -3.85 23.36
N GLU A 87 18.35 -3.24 24.19
CA GLU A 87 18.64 -1.81 24.14
C GLU A 87 19.28 -1.39 22.82
N LEU A 88 20.24 -2.17 22.32
CA LEU A 88 20.85 -1.94 21.00
C LEU A 88 19.81 -2.06 19.87
N CYS A 89 18.92 -3.06 19.93
CA CYS A 89 17.83 -3.18 18.95
C CYS A 89 16.90 -1.96 19.01
N THR A 90 16.47 -1.56 20.20
CA THR A 90 15.60 -0.39 20.39
C THR A 90 16.27 0.88 19.88
N LEU A 91 17.57 1.06 20.14
CA LEU A 91 18.35 2.18 19.61
C LEU A 91 18.38 2.15 18.08
N ILE A 92 18.62 0.99 17.47
CA ILE A 92 18.59 0.88 16.01
C ILE A 92 17.20 1.22 15.47
N TYR A 93 16.11 0.85 16.14
CA TYR A 93 14.74 1.09 15.66
C TYR A 93 14.29 2.55 15.82
N TYR A 94 14.70 3.19 16.92
CA TYR A 94 14.24 4.50 17.34
C TYR A 94 15.42 5.32 17.90
N PRO A 95 16.41 5.67 17.05
CA PRO A 95 17.66 6.21 17.53
C PRO A 95 17.48 7.56 18.22
N GLU A 96 16.65 8.45 17.68
CA GLU A 96 16.38 9.76 18.27
C GLU A 96 15.73 9.62 19.66
N GLN A 97 14.61 8.89 19.76
CA GLN A 97 13.89 8.74 21.01
C GLN A 97 14.71 8.01 22.07
N LYS A 98 15.48 6.99 21.66
CA LYS A 98 16.30 6.23 22.60
C LYS A 98 17.51 7.04 23.08
N LEU A 99 18.12 7.88 22.24
CA LEU A 99 19.21 8.76 22.65
C LEU A 99 18.75 9.79 23.70
N GLU A 100 17.57 10.39 23.53
CA GLU A 100 17.00 11.30 24.53
C GLU A 100 16.89 10.63 25.90
N LEU A 101 16.34 9.42 25.96
CA LEU A 101 16.21 8.65 27.20
C LEU A 101 17.56 8.30 27.83
N VAL A 102 18.55 7.92 27.00
CA VAL A 102 19.89 7.55 27.49
C VAL A 102 20.58 8.75 28.14
N LYS A 103 20.49 9.93 27.53
CA LYS A 103 21.10 11.16 28.09
C LYS A 103 20.56 11.55 29.45
N GLU A 104 19.31 11.23 29.75
CA GLU A 104 18.70 11.54 31.04
C GLU A 104 19.14 10.56 32.14
N SER A 105 19.57 9.35 31.77
CA SER A 105 19.85 8.27 32.72
C SER A 105 21.32 7.87 32.84
N GLU A 106 22.13 8.13 31.82
CA GLU A 106 23.51 7.65 31.73
C GLU A 106 24.48 8.63 32.39
N ASP A 107 25.28 8.12 33.34
CA ASP A 107 26.23 8.93 34.10
C ASP A 107 27.50 9.23 33.27
N ASP A 108 27.95 8.29 32.44
CA ASP A 108 29.11 8.43 31.55
C ASP A 108 28.69 8.26 30.08
N ILE A 109 28.20 9.36 29.50
CA ILE A 109 27.69 9.36 28.14
C ILE A 109 28.79 9.15 27.09
N GLU A 110 30.03 9.56 27.36
CA GLU A 110 31.15 9.41 26.42
C GLU A 110 31.57 7.93 26.30
N ASP A 111 31.70 7.22 27.41
CA ASP A 111 31.96 5.77 27.41
C ASP A 111 30.81 5.00 26.73
N TRP A 112 29.57 5.40 27.03
CA TRP A 112 28.40 4.83 26.37
C TRP A 112 28.43 5.03 24.85
N TYR A 113 28.83 6.21 24.37
CA TYR A 113 29.01 6.47 22.94
C TYR A 113 30.09 5.58 22.33
N HIS A 114 31.23 5.40 23.00
CA HIS A 114 32.29 4.49 22.54
C HIS A 114 31.76 3.08 22.29
N ILE A 115 31.14 2.48 23.32
CA ILE A 115 30.62 1.11 23.27
C ILE A 115 29.54 0.99 22.18
N THR A 116 28.60 1.94 22.16
CA THR A 116 27.46 1.93 21.25
C THR A 116 27.89 2.06 19.80
N ILE A 117 28.81 2.98 19.48
CA ILE A 117 29.32 3.15 18.13
C ILE A 117 30.02 1.88 17.65
N HIS A 118 30.84 1.24 18.50
CA HIS A 118 31.47 -0.04 18.17
C HIS A 118 30.44 -1.14 17.85
N HIS A 119 29.40 -1.25 18.67
CA HIS A 119 28.33 -2.22 18.44
C HIS A 119 27.57 -1.96 17.13
N LEU A 120 27.20 -0.70 16.86
CA LEU A 120 26.52 -0.31 15.63
C LEU A 120 27.39 -0.56 14.39
N VAL A 121 28.69 -0.28 14.44
CA VAL A 121 29.63 -0.59 13.35
C VAL A 121 29.69 -2.10 13.11
N LYS A 122 29.74 -2.94 14.15
CA LYS A 122 29.74 -4.41 14.01
C LYS A 122 28.46 -4.90 13.32
N VAL A 123 27.29 -4.39 13.73
CA VAL A 123 25.99 -4.69 13.09
C VAL A 123 25.94 -4.20 11.65
N CYS A 124 26.40 -2.97 11.40
CA CYS A 124 26.40 -2.36 10.07
C CYS A 124 27.30 -3.13 9.09
N ARG A 125 28.45 -3.65 9.55
CA ARG A 125 29.33 -4.53 8.76
C ARG A 125 28.64 -5.81 8.34
N ASP A 126 27.93 -6.44 9.28
CA ASP A 126 27.22 -7.69 9.00
C ASP A 126 26.08 -7.49 7.99
N VAL A 127 25.21 -6.49 8.18
CA VAL A 127 24.12 -6.21 7.22
C VAL A 127 24.62 -5.79 5.84
N SER A 128 25.77 -5.10 5.77
CA SER A 128 26.34 -4.60 4.52
C SER A 128 27.12 -5.65 3.74
N SER A 129 27.58 -6.72 4.39
CA SER A 129 28.46 -7.76 3.83
C SER A 129 27.94 -8.44 2.56
N LYS A 130 26.61 -8.47 2.38
CA LYS A 130 25.92 -9.07 1.21
C LYS A 130 25.77 -8.12 0.03
N TYR A 131 26.27 -6.89 0.11
CA TYR A 131 26.12 -5.88 -0.92
C TYR A 131 27.46 -5.41 -1.49
N THR A 132 27.42 -4.92 -2.73
CA THR A 132 28.59 -4.28 -3.33
C THR A 132 28.91 -2.97 -2.63
N ARG A 133 30.18 -2.55 -2.67
CA ARG A 133 30.63 -1.24 -2.16
C ARG A 133 29.81 -0.08 -2.76
N SER A 134 29.50 -0.16 -4.04
CA SER A 134 28.69 0.86 -4.73
C SER A 134 27.28 0.97 -4.15
N LYS A 135 26.64 -0.18 -3.87
CA LYS A 135 25.29 -0.22 -3.27
C LYS A 135 25.30 0.31 -1.84
N VAL A 136 26.27 -0.10 -1.03
CA VAL A 136 26.46 0.44 0.33
C VAL A 136 26.67 1.95 0.28
N ARG A 137 27.59 2.45 -0.55
CA ARG A 137 27.88 3.89 -0.68
C ARG A 137 26.65 4.72 -1.03
N LYS A 138 25.75 4.22 -1.89
CA LYS A 138 24.48 4.90 -2.23
C LYS A 138 23.47 4.92 -1.08
N ALA A 139 23.64 4.08 -0.06
CA ALA A 139 22.82 4.05 1.14
C ALA A 139 23.35 4.94 2.27
N LEU A 140 24.58 5.45 2.15
CA LEU A 140 25.22 6.24 3.20
C LEU A 140 24.77 7.71 3.15
N PRO A 141 24.59 8.36 4.30
CA PRO A 141 24.31 9.79 4.38
C PRO A 141 25.54 10.60 3.93
N ALA A 142 25.30 11.72 3.24
CA ALA A 142 26.37 12.52 2.64
C ALA A 142 27.41 13.01 3.68
N GLY A 143 26.96 13.44 4.86
CA GLY A 143 27.84 13.97 5.92
C GLY A 143 28.79 12.93 6.53
N PHE A 144 28.36 11.67 6.64
CA PHE A 144 29.16 10.59 7.26
C PHE A 144 29.62 9.52 6.27
N SER A 145 29.41 9.72 4.96
CA SER A 145 29.65 8.70 3.93
C SER A 145 31.08 8.16 3.95
N TYR A 146 32.08 9.05 4.06
CA TYR A 146 33.48 8.67 4.13
C TYR A 146 33.79 7.89 5.41
N ILE A 147 33.37 8.43 6.56
CA ILE A 147 33.64 7.85 7.88
C ILE A 147 33.03 6.45 8.01
N ILE A 148 31.76 6.28 7.62
CA ILE A 148 31.12 4.97 7.67
C ILE A 148 31.83 3.99 6.71
N GLN A 149 32.29 4.43 5.54
CA GLN A 149 33.07 3.55 4.65
C GLN A 149 34.35 3.06 5.33
N GLU A 150 35.15 3.95 5.92
CA GLU A 150 36.37 3.57 6.64
C GLU A 150 36.05 2.55 7.74
N LEU A 151 35.00 2.83 8.53
CA LEU A 151 34.54 1.95 9.59
C LEU A 151 33.97 0.62 9.07
N LEU A 152 33.50 0.49 7.84
CA LEU A 152 33.00 -0.79 7.30
C LEU A 152 34.09 -1.67 6.70
N HIS A 153 35.16 -1.08 6.15
CA HIS A 153 36.16 -1.83 5.37
C HIS A 153 37.31 -2.40 6.20
N GLU A 154 37.61 -1.80 7.36
CA GLU A 154 38.76 -2.21 8.15
C GLU A 154 38.45 -3.39 9.07
N ARG A 155 38.90 -4.59 8.70
CA ARG A 155 38.84 -5.76 9.59
C ARG A 155 39.77 -5.53 10.78
N THR A 156 39.23 -5.63 11.99
CA THR A 156 39.91 -5.42 13.27
C THR A 156 40.86 -6.56 13.67
N GLU A 157 41.17 -7.47 12.75
CA GLU A 157 42.12 -8.58 12.96
C GLU A 157 43.60 -8.11 13.00
N ASP A 158 43.87 -6.86 12.59
CA ASP A 158 45.17 -6.20 12.68
C ASP A 158 45.16 -5.14 13.78
N THR A 159 46.10 -5.22 14.73
CA THR A 159 46.26 -4.29 15.85
C THR A 159 46.37 -2.82 15.42
N ASN A 160 47.04 -2.54 14.30
CA ASN A 160 47.18 -1.16 13.80
C ASN A 160 45.85 -0.60 13.30
N LYS A 161 45.00 -1.46 12.73
CA LYS A 161 43.69 -1.09 12.18
C LYS A 161 42.66 -0.89 13.28
N SER A 162 42.77 -1.63 14.39
CA SER A 162 41.94 -1.41 15.58
C SER A 162 42.20 -0.04 16.21
N ALA A 163 43.47 0.39 16.30
CA ALA A 163 43.83 1.71 16.81
C ALA A 163 43.31 2.84 15.91
N TYR A 164 43.36 2.65 14.58
CA TYR A 164 42.79 3.61 13.62
C TYR A 164 41.27 3.76 13.77
N VAL A 165 40.54 2.64 13.90
CA VAL A 165 39.08 2.67 14.14
C VAL A 165 38.76 3.38 15.46
N SER A 166 39.50 3.10 16.54
CA SER A 166 39.32 3.79 17.82
C SER A 166 39.52 5.30 17.66
N ALA A 167 40.59 5.74 17.01
CA ALA A 167 40.87 7.17 16.80
C ALA A 167 39.77 7.90 16.02
N ILE A 168 39.14 7.24 15.05
CA ILE A 168 37.97 7.78 14.34
C ILE A 168 36.81 8.00 15.33
N ILE A 169 36.52 7.01 16.18
CA ILE A 169 35.44 7.09 17.16
C ILE A 169 35.73 8.17 18.21
N ASP A 170 36.97 8.23 18.74
CA ASP A 170 37.43 9.28 19.65
C ASP A 170 37.24 10.68 19.03
N THR A 171 37.51 10.81 17.72
CA THR A 171 37.33 12.07 17.00
C THR A 171 35.84 12.43 16.88
N ILE A 172 34.96 11.47 16.55
CA ILE A 172 33.51 11.70 16.46
C ILE A 172 32.95 12.20 17.81
N ILE A 173 33.41 11.61 18.91
CA ILE A 173 32.95 11.97 20.26
C ILE A 173 33.51 13.33 20.66
N SER A 174 34.82 13.56 20.51
CA SER A 174 35.45 14.84 20.89
C SER A 174 35.00 16.04 20.05
N THR A 175 34.51 15.82 18.82
CA THR A 175 33.88 16.87 18.01
C THR A 175 32.41 17.12 18.34
N GLY A 176 31.82 16.38 19.29
CA GLY A 176 30.41 16.49 19.67
C GLY A 176 29.44 15.94 18.63
N SER A 177 29.90 15.05 17.73
CA SER A 177 29.11 14.53 16.60
C SER A 177 28.57 13.11 16.82
N ALA A 178 28.73 12.56 18.02
CA ALA A 178 28.38 11.17 18.34
C ALA A 178 26.90 10.84 18.11
N GLU A 179 26.00 11.72 18.51
CA GLU A 179 24.55 11.51 18.38
C GLU A 179 24.10 11.46 16.93
N ASP A 180 24.48 12.47 16.15
CA ASP A 180 24.21 12.54 14.72
C ASP A 180 24.78 11.31 14.00
N PHE A 181 25.97 10.84 14.43
CA PHE A 181 26.58 9.65 13.89
C PHE A 181 25.79 8.37 14.25
N ILE A 182 25.34 8.22 15.51
CA ILE A 182 24.53 7.08 15.97
C ILE A 182 23.20 7.01 15.21
N ILE A 183 22.53 8.15 15.02
CA ILE A 183 21.30 8.25 14.22
C ILE A 183 21.59 7.85 12.77
N ALA A 184 22.63 8.44 12.17
CA ALA A 184 23.03 8.16 10.80
C ALA A 184 23.32 6.67 10.56
N ILE A 185 24.14 6.03 11.39
CA ILE A 185 24.50 4.62 11.22
C ILE A 185 23.31 3.69 11.50
N SER A 186 22.43 4.04 12.45
CA SER A 186 21.19 3.28 12.71
C SER A 186 20.26 3.28 11.50
N HIS A 187 20.07 4.44 10.85
CA HIS A 187 19.32 4.53 9.59
C HIS A 187 19.97 3.76 8.43
N VAL A 188 21.31 3.73 8.37
CA VAL A 188 22.02 2.87 7.39
C VAL A 188 21.75 1.40 7.66
N ILE A 189 21.77 0.96 8.92
CA ILE A 189 21.44 -0.43 9.30
C ILE A 189 20.01 -0.78 8.87
N GLN A 190 19.02 0.07 9.20
CA GLN A 190 17.62 -0.12 8.80
C GLN A 190 17.49 -0.24 7.28
N ARG A 191 18.10 0.69 6.53
CA ARG A 191 18.05 0.72 5.06
C ARG A 191 18.68 -0.51 4.42
N LEU A 192 19.79 -1.01 4.96
CA LEU A 192 20.48 -2.19 4.43
C LEU A 192 19.86 -3.51 4.89
N ALA A 193 19.06 -3.49 5.96
CA ALA A 193 18.39 -4.68 6.49
C ALA A 193 17.34 -5.25 5.51
N ILE A 194 16.66 -4.39 4.76
CA ILE A 194 15.67 -4.75 3.73
C ILE A 194 16.18 -4.32 2.37
N ASP A 195 16.42 -5.28 1.48
CA ASP A 195 16.89 -4.98 0.12
C ASP A 195 15.77 -4.57 -0.82
N GLN A 196 14.69 -5.35 -0.80
CA GLN A 196 13.48 -5.15 -1.60
C GLN A 196 12.26 -5.35 -0.71
N LEU A 197 11.33 -4.41 -0.77
CA LEU A 197 10.03 -4.50 -0.09
C LEU A 197 8.93 -4.87 -1.10
N HIS A 198 8.23 -5.96 -0.84
CA HIS A 198 7.07 -6.40 -1.61
C HIS A 198 5.81 -6.15 -0.79
N ILE A 199 4.91 -5.30 -1.31
CA ILE A 199 3.61 -5.06 -0.69
C ILE A 199 2.55 -5.89 -1.43
N LEU A 200 1.80 -6.70 -0.70
CA LEU A 200 0.70 -7.51 -1.19
C LEU A 200 -0.62 -6.80 -0.90
N GLY A 201 -0.80 -5.68 -1.58
CA GLY A 201 -2.05 -4.93 -1.65
C GLY A 201 -2.52 -4.29 -0.34
N ASP A 202 -3.71 -3.71 -0.45
CA ASP A 202 -4.55 -3.23 0.64
C ASP A 202 -3.83 -2.25 1.58
N ILE A 203 -3.27 -1.18 1.00
CA ILE A 203 -2.70 -0.05 1.77
C ILE A 203 -3.80 0.76 2.45
N TYR A 204 -4.98 0.86 1.82
CA TYR A 204 -6.06 1.73 2.25
C TYR A 204 -7.06 1.06 3.21
N ASP A 205 -7.88 1.94 3.81
CA ASP A 205 -9.02 1.67 4.70
C ASP A 205 -8.67 1.06 6.06
N ARG A 206 -9.63 1.12 7.00
CA ARG A 206 -9.50 0.75 8.44
C ARG A 206 -8.62 1.71 9.24
N GLY A 207 -7.31 1.75 9.02
CA GLY A 207 -6.35 2.58 9.77
C GLY A 207 -6.16 4.00 9.19
N PRO A 208 -5.81 5.00 10.02
CA PRO A 208 -5.89 6.42 9.63
C PRO A 208 -4.77 6.94 8.74
N GLY A 209 -3.71 6.15 8.52
CA GLY A 209 -2.44 6.63 7.98
C GLY A 209 -2.08 6.13 6.58
N ALA A 210 -3.05 5.75 5.74
CA ALA A 210 -2.75 5.29 4.37
C ALA A 210 -1.93 6.31 3.57
N HIS A 211 -2.24 7.60 3.72
CA HIS A 211 -1.48 8.69 3.10
C HIS A 211 -0.05 8.82 3.65
N ILE A 212 0.19 8.55 4.94
CA ILE A 212 1.51 8.58 5.59
C ILE A 212 2.38 7.40 5.10
N ILE A 213 1.76 6.22 4.91
CA ILE A 213 2.43 5.06 4.34
C ILE A 213 2.94 5.39 2.93
N LEU A 214 2.10 6.00 2.10
CA LEU A 214 2.45 6.36 0.71
C LEU A 214 3.47 7.52 0.64
N ASP A 215 3.41 8.48 1.56
CA ASP A 215 4.47 9.49 1.73
C ASP A 215 5.81 8.81 2.05
N THR A 216 5.80 7.83 2.95
CA THR A 216 6.99 7.03 3.31
C THR A 216 7.54 6.30 2.07
N MET A 217 6.66 5.66 1.29
CA MET A 217 7.03 4.91 0.08
C MET A 217 7.61 5.78 -1.04
N THR A 218 7.26 7.07 -1.07
CA THR A 218 7.81 8.03 -2.05
C THR A 218 9.33 8.19 -1.92
N SER A 219 9.86 8.05 -0.71
CA SER A 219 11.31 8.18 -0.41
C SER A 219 12.02 6.83 -0.19
N TYR A 220 11.26 5.73 -0.19
CA TYR A 220 11.81 4.40 0.08
C TYR A 220 12.62 3.87 -1.10
N HIS A 221 13.70 3.13 -0.82
CA HIS A 221 14.75 2.86 -1.81
C HIS A 221 14.37 1.85 -2.89
N SER A 222 13.62 0.80 -2.55
CA SER A 222 13.25 -0.25 -3.49
C SER A 222 12.02 -1.00 -3.01
N TRP A 223 10.93 -0.89 -3.76
CA TRP A 223 9.69 -1.57 -3.45
C TRP A 223 8.80 -1.77 -4.69
N ASP A 224 7.91 -2.74 -4.59
CA ASP A 224 6.82 -3.01 -5.53
C ASP A 224 5.53 -3.38 -4.79
N ILE A 225 4.42 -3.33 -5.51
CA ILE A 225 3.11 -3.68 -4.96
C ILE A 225 2.29 -4.54 -5.92
N GLN A 226 1.57 -5.54 -5.39
CA GLN A 226 0.46 -6.15 -6.10
C GLN A 226 -0.83 -5.51 -5.63
N TRP A 227 -1.60 -4.88 -6.52
CA TRP A 227 -2.74 -4.07 -6.11
C TRP A 227 -3.81 -4.91 -5.43
N GLY A 228 -4.26 -4.44 -4.28
CA GLY A 228 -5.37 -5.02 -3.54
C GLY A 228 -6.73 -4.48 -3.98
N ASN A 229 -7.79 -5.09 -3.47
CA ASN A 229 -9.16 -4.65 -3.76
C ASN A 229 -9.42 -3.26 -3.17
N HIS A 230 -8.86 -2.95 -2.01
CA HIS A 230 -8.97 -1.61 -1.43
C HIS A 230 -8.18 -0.57 -2.22
N ASP A 231 -7.01 -0.94 -2.75
CA ASP A 231 -6.21 -0.04 -3.59
C ASP A 231 -6.95 0.33 -4.88
N ILE A 232 -7.52 -0.67 -5.57
CA ILE A 232 -8.30 -0.46 -6.79
C ILE A 232 -9.52 0.42 -6.55
N LEU A 233 -10.19 0.29 -5.40
CA LEU A 233 -11.31 1.15 -5.07
C LEU A 233 -10.91 2.64 -5.01
N TRP A 234 -9.79 2.93 -4.35
CA TRP A 234 -9.23 4.29 -4.27
C TRP A 234 -8.69 4.78 -5.61
N MET A 235 -8.10 3.90 -6.41
CA MET A 235 -7.70 4.20 -7.79
C MET A 235 -8.92 4.57 -8.65
N GLY A 236 -10.02 3.83 -8.55
CA GLY A 236 -11.26 4.13 -9.25
C GLY A 236 -11.88 5.46 -8.83
N ALA A 237 -11.85 5.77 -7.53
CA ALA A 237 -12.30 7.07 -7.02
C ALA A 237 -11.45 8.21 -7.59
N CYS A 238 -10.12 8.04 -7.64
CA CYS A 238 -9.21 9.01 -8.26
C CYS A 238 -9.41 9.12 -9.79
N ALA A 239 -9.82 8.04 -10.45
CA ALA A 239 -10.11 8.01 -11.89
C ALA A 239 -11.46 8.69 -12.24
N GLY A 240 -12.29 9.02 -11.24
CA GLY A 240 -13.60 9.66 -11.42
C GLY A 240 -14.78 8.69 -11.47
N ASN A 241 -14.64 7.47 -10.96
CA ASN A 241 -15.76 6.54 -10.83
C ASN A 241 -16.60 6.89 -9.59
N ASP A 242 -17.81 7.40 -9.82
CA ASP A 242 -18.73 7.88 -8.78
C ASP A 242 -19.14 6.81 -7.76
N ALA A 243 -19.33 5.56 -8.21
CA ALA A 243 -19.63 4.44 -7.31
C ALA A 243 -18.44 4.07 -6.42
N CYS A 244 -17.21 4.17 -6.95
CA CYS A 244 -15.98 4.01 -6.16
C CYS A 244 -15.83 5.13 -5.13
N ILE A 245 -16.09 6.39 -5.51
CA ILE A 245 -16.09 7.54 -4.59
C ILE A 245 -17.06 7.30 -3.42
N CYS A 246 -18.29 6.87 -3.72
CA CYS A 246 -19.27 6.57 -2.69
C CYS A 246 -18.78 5.44 -1.76
N ASN A 247 -18.22 4.37 -2.33
CA ASN A 247 -17.69 3.24 -1.55
C ASN A 247 -16.51 3.65 -0.65
N VAL A 248 -15.57 4.47 -1.13
CA VAL A 248 -14.46 5.01 -0.33
C VAL A 248 -15.01 5.78 0.87
N ILE A 249 -15.91 6.74 0.63
CA ILE A 249 -16.49 7.55 1.71
C ILE A 249 -17.28 6.67 2.69
N ARG A 250 -18.08 5.72 2.17
CA ARG A 250 -18.84 4.77 3.00
C ARG A 250 -17.93 3.95 3.90
N LEU A 251 -16.84 3.39 3.37
CA LEU A 251 -15.89 2.59 4.14
C LEU A 251 -15.19 3.43 5.21
N SER A 252 -14.76 4.65 4.86
CA SER A 252 -14.20 5.60 5.82
C SER A 252 -15.16 5.92 6.96
N LEU A 253 -16.43 6.22 6.65
CA LEU A 253 -17.45 6.49 7.67
C LEU A 253 -17.74 5.25 8.53
N ARG A 254 -17.80 4.06 7.92
CA ARG A 254 -18.05 2.80 8.64
C ARG A 254 -17.02 2.53 9.74
N TYR A 255 -15.75 2.88 9.52
CA TYR A 255 -14.68 2.66 10.49
C TYR A 255 -14.28 3.93 11.26
N ALA A 256 -15.10 5.00 11.18
CA ALA A 256 -14.78 6.32 11.75
C ALA A 256 -13.39 6.85 11.35
N ASN A 257 -12.93 6.50 10.15
CA ASN A 257 -11.62 6.86 9.66
C ASN A 257 -11.75 7.92 8.56
N LEU A 258 -11.95 9.16 8.99
CA LEU A 258 -12.06 10.33 8.10
C LEU A 258 -10.72 11.05 7.89
N THR A 259 -9.73 10.82 8.77
CA THR A 259 -8.40 11.45 8.71
C THR A 259 -7.75 11.30 7.35
N THR A 260 -7.79 10.10 6.75
CA THR A 260 -7.20 9.89 5.42
C THR A 260 -7.91 10.72 4.34
N LEU A 261 -9.23 10.91 4.41
CA LEU A 261 -9.98 11.71 3.45
C LEU A 261 -9.74 13.21 3.64
N GLU A 262 -9.98 13.71 4.85
CA GLU A 262 -10.02 15.14 5.13
C GLU A 262 -8.60 15.73 5.27
N GLU A 263 -7.79 15.18 6.17
CA GLU A 263 -6.43 15.67 6.44
C GLU A 263 -5.42 15.14 5.41
N GLY A 264 -5.55 13.86 5.04
CA GLY A 264 -4.62 13.20 4.14
C GLY A 264 -4.73 13.67 2.70
N TYR A 265 -5.97 13.77 2.17
CA TYR A 265 -6.21 14.09 0.77
C TYR A 265 -7.01 15.37 0.51
N GLY A 266 -7.45 16.07 1.54
CA GLY A 266 -8.18 17.33 1.39
C GLY A 266 -9.60 17.18 0.83
N ILE A 267 -10.23 16.02 1.01
CA ILE A 267 -11.58 15.75 0.52
C ILE A 267 -12.60 16.44 1.43
N ASN A 268 -13.42 17.32 0.84
CA ASN A 268 -14.40 18.10 1.58
C ASN A 268 -15.71 17.32 1.77
N LEU A 269 -15.99 16.89 3.00
CA LEU A 269 -17.22 16.15 3.36
C LEU A 269 -18.35 17.05 3.90
N ILE A 270 -18.14 18.36 4.03
CA ILE A 270 -19.18 19.30 4.50
C ILE A 270 -20.46 19.22 3.64
N PRO A 271 -20.39 19.16 2.29
CA PRO A 271 -21.60 19.01 1.47
C PRO A 271 -22.41 17.74 1.82
N LEU A 272 -21.73 16.63 2.13
CA LEU A 272 -22.37 15.39 2.54
C LEU A 272 -22.98 15.51 3.94
N ALA A 273 -22.27 16.15 4.88
CA ALA A 273 -22.79 16.39 6.23
C ALA A 273 -24.07 17.24 6.21
N THR A 274 -24.09 18.33 5.43
CA THR A 274 -25.28 19.17 5.25
C THR A 274 -26.43 18.37 4.64
N PHE A 275 -26.19 17.67 3.53
CA PHE A 275 -27.21 16.84 2.87
C PHE A 275 -27.79 15.78 3.81
N ALA A 276 -26.93 15.11 4.59
CA ALA A 276 -27.34 14.08 5.54
C ALA A 276 -28.19 14.63 6.68
N LEU A 277 -27.88 15.83 7.19
CA LEU A 277 -28.70 16.49 8.20
C LEU A 277 -30.07 16.91 7.66
N ASP A 278 -30.10 17.47 6.45
CA ASP A 278 -31.34 17.95 5.83
C ASP A 278 -32.27 16.80 5.44
N THR A 279 -31.70 15.66 5.02
CA THR A 279 -32.47 14.55 4.42
C THR A 279 -32.74 13.41 5.40
N TYR A 280 -31.80 13.11 6.29
CA TYR A 280 -31.86 12.01 7.26
C TYR A 280 -31.86 12.51 8.71
N GLY A 281 -32.15 13.79 8.95
CA GLY A 281 -32.11 14.43 10.27
C GLY A 281 -33.07 13.83 11.30
N ASP A 282 -34.19 13.29 10.84
CA ASP A 282 -35.21 12.63 11.67
C ASP A 282 -35.00 11.11 11.80
N ASP A 283 -34.02 10.55 11.10
CA ASP A 283 -33.69 9.13 11.11
C ASP A 283 -32.61 8.82 12.17
N PRO A 284 -32.82 7.82 13.06
CA PRO A 284 -31.82 7.44 14.05
C PRO A 284 -30.59 6.75 13.44
N CYS A 285 -30.70 6.18 12.22
CA CYS A 285 -29.60 5.56 11.47
C CYS A 285 -28.79 4.52 12.27
N GLU A 286 -29.46 3.74 13.12
CA GLU A 286 -28.82 2.83 14.08
C GLU A 286 -27.91 1.79 13.40
N GLU A 287 -28.32 1.28 12.24
CA GLU A 287 -27.60 0.27 11.45
C GLU A 287 -26.31 0.82 10.83
N PHE A 288 -26.20 2.14 10.76
CA PHE A 288 -25.10 2.87 10.13
C PHE A 288 -24.14 3.48 11.14
N ARG A 289 -24.31 3.20 12.44
CA ARG A 289 -23.37 3.65 13.46
C ARG A 289 -21.94 3.17 13.13
N PRO A 290 -20.93 4.03 13.29
CA PRO A 290 -19.56 3.66 13.00
C PRO A 290 -19.08 2.53 13.91
N ARG A 291 -18.25 1.65 13.38
CA ARG A 291 -17.52 0.65 14.16
C ARG A 291 -16.31 1.34 14.79
N LEU A 292 -16.43 1.65 16.07
CA LEU A 292 -15.38 2.30 16.84
C LEU A 292 -14.37 1.26 17.32
N ASN A 293 -13.11 1.43 16.94
CA ASN A 293 -11.98 0.63 17.40
C ASN A 293 -10.83 1.58 17.82
N GLY A 294 -10.11 1.25 18.89
CA GLY A 294 -8.85 1.92 19.25
C GLY A 294 -9.03 3.41 19.53
N ALA A 295 -8.30 4.28 18.82
CA ALA A 295 -8.30 5.73 19.03
C ALA A 295 -9.68 6.40 18.88
N ASN A 296 -10.62 5.75 18.18
CA ASN A 296 -11.97 6.29 17.92
C ASN A 296 -13.01 5.88 18.98
N GLU A 297 -12.65 5.10 20.00
CA GLU A 297 -13.58 4.64 21.06
C GLU A 297 -14.23 5.80 21.84
N ASN A 298 -13.57 6.96 21.90
CA ASN A 298 -14.04 8.14 22.63
C ASN A 298 -14.80 9.16 21.76
N MET A 299 -15.23 8.79 20.54
CA MET A 299 -16.00 9.69 19.67
C MET A 299 -17.31 10.12 20.37
N ASP A 300 -17.61 11.42 20.41
CA ASP A 300 -18.80 11.90 21.09
C ASP A 300 -20.09 11.52 20.36
N ALA A 301 -21.20 11.44 21.09
CA ALA A 301 -22.48 10.96 20.57
C ALA A 301 -23.03 11.80 19.40
N LYS A 302 -22.75 13.12 19.37
CA LYS A 302 -23.23 13.99 18.29
C LYS A 302 -22.46 13.71 17.01
N THR A 303 -21.15 13.53 17.11
CA THR A 303 -20.30 13.13 15.98
C THR A 303 -20.69 11.75 15.47
N GLN A 304 -20.89 10.77 16.35
CA GLN A 304 -21.35 9.44 15.94
C GLN A 304 -22.68 9.48 15.17
N MET A 305 -23.64 10.28 15.64
CA MET A 305 -24.94 10.43 14.97
C MET A 305 -24.79 11.09 13.59
N LEU A 306 -23.98 12.14 13.46
CA LEU A 306 -23.69 12.76 12.18
C LEU A 306 -23.01 11.76 11.22
N THR A 307 -22.01 11.02 11.70
CA THR A 307 -21.33 9.96 10.94
C THR A 307 -22.32 8.91 10.46
N ALA A 308 -23.25 8.45 11.31
CA ALA A 308 -24.27 7.47 10.95
C ALA A 308 -25.21 7.98 9.84
N ARG A 309 -25.65 9.24 9.93
CA ARG A 309 -26.50 9.87 8.91
C ARG A 309 -25.78 10.05 7.58
N MET A 310 -24.52 10.53 7.62
CA MET A 310 -23.68 10.61 6.43
C MET A 310 -23.46 9.24 5.81
N HIS A 311 -23.24 8.22 6.64
CA HIS A 311 -23.01 6.84 6.23
C HIS A 311 -24.26 6.24 5.55
N LYS A 312 -25.46 6.46 6.10
CA LYS A 312 -26.71 6.05 5.45
C LYS A 312 -26.92 6.80 4.13
N ALA A 313 -26.78 8.12 4.14
CA ALA A 313 -26.96 8.96 2.95
C ALA A 313 -26.04 8.52 1.79
N ILE A 314 -24.73 8.37 2.04
CA ILE A 314 -23.79 7.94 1.00
C ILE A 314 -24.02 6.49 0.58
N SER A 315 -24.51 5.62 1.47
CA SER A 315 -24.84 4.23 1.12
C SER A 315 -26.02 4.15 0.16
N VAL A 316 -27.08 4.95 0.35
CA VAL A 316 -28.20 5.01 -0.60
C VAL A 316 -27.75 5.53 -1.95
N ILE A 317 -26.94 6.59 -1.98
CA ILE A 317 -26.35 7.15 -3.20
C ILE A 317 -25.45 6.12 -3.90
N GLN A 318 -24.63 5.39 -3.13
CA GLN A 318 -23.78 4.32 -3.65
C GLN A 318 -24.61 3.30 -4.43
N LEU A 319 -25.68 2.78 -3.84
CA LEU A 319 -26.51 1.74 -4.46
C LEU A 319 -27.13 2.21 -5.78
N LYS A 320 -27.54 3.48 -5.85
CA LYS A 320 -28.03 4.11 -7.07
C LYS A 320 -26.94 4.25 -8.13
N ALA A 321 -25.74 4.71 -7.74
CA ALA A 321 -24.59 4.84 -8.64
C ALA A 321 -24.07 3.49 -9.17
N GLU A 322 -24.10 2.44 -8.33
CA GLU A 322 -23.79 1.08 -8.75
C GLU A 322 -24.83 0.54 -9.74
N ALA A 323 -26.12 0.78 -9.50
CA ALA A 323 -27.19 0.36 -10.40
C ALA A 323 -27.08 1.01 -11.79
N GLU A 324 -26.73 2.31 -11.87
CA GLU A 324 -26.48 2.99 -13.14
C GLU A 324 -25.33 2.33 -13.92
N LEU A 325 -24.28 1.88 -13.23
CA LEU A 325 -23.18 1.16 -13.87
C LEU A 325 -23.63 -0.22 -14.39
N TYR A 326 -24.48 -0.93 -13.67
CA TYR A 326 -25.01 -2.22 -14.11
C TYR A 326 -25.90 -2.06 -15.36
N ASP A 327 -26.70 -1.00 -15.43
CA ASP A 327 -27.49 -0.66 -16.62
C ASP A 327 -26.61 -0.32 -17.84
N ARG A 328 -25.47 0.35 -17.61
CA ARG A 328 -24.49 0.68 -18.67
C ARG A 328 -23.67 -0.53 -19.13
N HIS A 329 -23.51 -1.54 -18.28
CA HIS A 329 -22.68 -2.72 -18.50
C HIS A 329 -23.45 -4.04 -18.28
N PRO A 330 -24.47 -4.34 -19.10
CA PRO A 330 -25.25 -5.58 -18.96
C PRO A 330 -24.38 -6.84 -19.09
N GLU A 331 -23.24 -6.76 -19.78
CA GLU A 331 -22.27 -7.85 -19.90
C GLU A 331 -21.67 -8.30 -18.57
N TRP A 332 -21.74 -7.48 -17.51
CA TRP A 332 -21.27 -7.85 -16.18
C TRP A 332 -22.18 -8.85 -15.46
N ASN A 333 -23.42 -9.03 -15.93
CA ASN A 333 -24.43 -9.90 -15.30
C ASN A 333 -24.65 -9.59 -13.81
N MET A 334 -24.72 -8.29 -13.47
CA MET A 334 -24.89 -7.78 -12.10
C MET A 334 -26.29 -7.16 -11.86
N GLU A 335 -27.25 -7.43 -12.75
CA GLU A 335 -28.60 -6.89 -12.70
C GLU A 335 -29.35 -7.24 -11.39
N ASP A 336 -29.10 -8.43 -10.84
CA ASP A 336 -29.60 -8.89 -9.53
C ASP A 336 -29.08 -8.05 -8.36
N ARG A 337 -28.05 -7.24 -8.59
CA ARG A 337 -27.45 -6.34 -7.60
C ARG A 337 -28.02 -4.93 -7.65
N LYS A 338 -29.04 -4.66 -8.47
CA LYS A 338 -29.88 -3.47 -8.36
C LYS A 338 -30.85 -3.59 -7.17
N VAL A 339 -30.28 -3.73 -5.99
CA VAL A 339 -30.96 -4.16 -4.75
C VAL A 339 -32.14 -3.27 -4.37
N LEU A 340 -32.12 -1.96 -4.67
CA LEU A 340 -33.24 -1.07 -4.38
C LEU A 340 -34.51 -1.41 -5.17
N SER A 341 -34.38 -2.09 -6.32
CA SER A 341 -35.53 -2.60 -7.09
C SER A 341 -36.21 -3.81 -6.45
N HIS A 342 -35.59 -4.44 -5.45
CA HIS A 342 -36.08 -5.64 -4.80
C HIS A 342 -36.75 -5.37 -3.44
N VAL A 343 -36.87 -4.09 -3.06
CA VAL A 343 -37.51 -3.67 -1.82
C VAL A 343 -39.00 -3.40 -2.07
N ASP A 344 -39.85 -4.02 -1.26
CA ASP A 344 -41.25 -3.62 -1.07
C ASP A 344 -41.29 -2.52 0.00
N TYR A 345 -41.30 -1.26 -0.46
CA TYR A 345 -41.24 -0.09 0.42
C TYR A 345 -42.49 0.11 1.27
N ASP A 346 -43.64 -0.40 0.83
CA ASP A 346 -44.90 -0.29 1.59
C ASP A 346 -44.91 -1.27 2.77
N ARG A 347 -44.38 -2.49 2.55
CA ARG A 347 -44.31 -3.54 3.58
C ARG A 347 -43.02 -3.51 4.39
N GLY A 348 -41.97 -2.85 3.91
CA GLY A 348 -40.63 -2.86 4.52
C GLY A 348 -39.93 -4.21 4.42
N VAL A 349 -40.07 -4.88 3.27
CA VAL A 349 -39.58 -6.24 3.04
C VAL A 349 -38.65 -6.26 1.83
N TYR A 350 -37.54 -6.99 1.93
CA TYR A 350 -36.64 -7.24 0.81
C TYR A 350 -36.90 -8.62 0.20
N MET A 351 -37.00 -8.67 -1.12
CA MET A 351 -37.26 -9.88 -1.91
C MET A 351 -35.96 -10.40 -2.53
N VAL A 352 -35.48 -11.57 -2.11
CA VAL A 352 -34.33 -12.21 -2.76
C VAL A 352 -34.54 -13.71 -2.88
N ASP A 353 -34.23 -14.28 -4.04
CA ASP A 353 -34.38 -15.71 -4.33
C ASP A 353 -35.79 -16.27 -4.04
N GLY A 354 -36.82 -15.44 -4.20
CA GLY A 354 -38.22 -15.80 -3.93
C GLY A 354 -38.58 -15.86 -2.44
N GLN A 355 -37.70 -15.39 -1.55
CA GLN A 355 -37.94 -15.29 -0.11
C GLN A 355 -38.09 -13.83 0.34
N GLU A 356 -38.96 -13.63 1.33
CA GLU A 356 -39.24 -12.36 1.98
C GLU A 356 -38.40 -12.21 3.25
N TYR A 357 -37.69 -11.08 3.38
CA TYR A 357 -36.92 -10.72 4.56
C TYR A 357 -37.39 -9.37 5.10
N GLU A 358 -37.82 -9.32 6.36
CA GLU A 358 -38.17 -8.06 7.03
C GLU A 358 -36.93 -7.19 7.20
N MET A 359 -37.03 -5.90 6.83
CA MET A 359 -35.89 -5.00 6.90
C MET A 359 -35.75 -4.39 8.29
N THR A 360 -34.51 -4.25 8.76
CA THR A 360 -34.17 -3.59 10.04
C THR A 360 -34.51 -2.10 10.05
N SER A 361 -34.41 -1.45 8.89
CA SER A 361 -34.81 -0.06 8.65
C SER A 361 -35.47 0.08 7.28
N ASN A 362 -36.64 0.72 7.23
CA ASN A 362 -37.36 1.06 6.00
C ASN A 362 -37.53 2.59 5.79
N SER A 363 -36.50 3.37 6.14
CA SER A 363 -36.49 4.83 5.96
C SER A 363 -35.58 5.20 4.79
N PHE A 364 -36.21 5.59 3.67
CA PHE A 364 -35.57 5.95 2.40
C PHE A 364 -36.13 7.27 1.84
N PRO A 365 -35.81 8.42 2.44
CA PRO A 365 -36.42 9.72 2.09
C PRO A 365 -36.12 10.18 0.66
N THR A 366 -35.12 9.60 -0.01
CA THR A 366 -34.71 9.98 -1.38
C THR A 366 -35.06 8.95 -2.44
N ILE A 367 -35.80 7.88 -2.10
CA ILE A 367 -36.17 6.84 -3.04
C ILE A 367 -37.60 7.07 -3.55
N ASP A 368 -37.75 7.15 -4.88
CA ASP A 368 -39.04 6.97 -5.55
C ASP A 368 -39.24 5.48 -5.83
N PRO A 369 -40.24 4.80 -5.23
CA PRO A 369 -40.49 3.37 -5.46
C PRO A 369 -40.69 2.98 -6.94
N LYS A 370 -41.08 3.92 -7.81
CA LYS A 370 -41.22 3.67 -9.26
C LYS A 370 -39.89 3.70 -10.00
N HIS A 371 -38.93 4.47 -9.48
CA HIS A 371 -37.61 4.67 -10.06
C HIS A 371 -36.52 4.58 -8.98
N PRO A 372 -36.39 3.43 -8.28
CA PRO A 372 -35.67 3.36 -7.02
C PRO A 372 -34.16 3.59 -7.15
N ASN A 373 -33.60 3.32 -8.33
CA ASN A 373 -32.18 3.49 -8.63
C ASN A 373 -31.81 4.90 -9.12
N GLN A 374 -32.79 5.80 -9.29
CA GLN A 374 -32.52 7.13 -9.84
C GLN A 374 -32.01 8.08 -8.75
N LEU A 375 -30.88 8.74 -9.03
CA LEU A 375 -30.39 9.86 -8.20
C LEU A 375 -31.34 11.06 -8.34
N THR A 376 -31.77 11.59 -7.20
CA THR A 376 -32.49 12.86 -7.10
C THR A 376 -31.58 14.03 -7.51
N GLU A 377 -32.17 15.19 -7.84
CA GLU A 377 -31.39 16.38 -8.21
C GLU A 377 -30.40 16.80 -7.10
N ALA A 378 -30.81 16.69 -5.83
CA ALA A 378 -29.96 17.00 -4.69
C ALA A 378 -28.80 16.00 -4.56
N GLU A 379 -29.04 14.70 -4.76
CA GLU A 379 -27.98 13.68 -4.76
C GLU A 379 -27.01 13.88 -5.94
N GLN A 380 -27.49 14.21 -7.13
CA GLN A 380 -26.64 14.52 -8.29
C GLN A 380 -25.77 15.76 -8.02
N ALA A 381 -26.33 16.80 -7.40
CA ALA A 381 -25.59 18.00 -7.04
C ALA A 381 -24.52 17.72 -5.98
N LEU A 382 -24.82 16.86 -5.00
CA LEU A 382 -23.84 16.39 -4.03
C LEU A 382 -22.72 15.58 -4.69
N MET A 383 -23.07 14.63 -5.56
CA MET A 383 -22.09 13.79 -6.26
C MET A 383 -21.13 14.60 -7.11
N LYS A 384 -21.61 15.64 -7.83
CA LYS A 384 -20.73 16.56 -8.56
C LYS A 384 -19.68 17.24 -7.67
N LYS A 385 -20.05 17.61 -6.44
CA LYS A 385 -19.11 18.23 -5.48
C LYS A 385 -18.10 17.22 -4.97
N LEU A 386 -18.55 16.01 -4.59
CA LEU A 386 -17.67 14.94 -4.13
C LEU A 386 -16.70 14.50 -5.23
N HIS A 387 -17.20 14.26 -6.45
CA HIS A 387 -16.40 13.98 -7.63
C HIS A 387 -15.31 15.03 -7.83
N HIS A 388 -15.69 16.32 -7.79
CA HIS A 388 -14.74 17.40 -7.94
C HIS A 388 -13.64 17.34 -6.87
N SER A 389 -13.98 17.10 -5.59
CA SER A 389 -12.99 16.98 -4.51
C SER A 389 -11.97 15.87 -4.74
N PHE A 390 -12.39 14.70 -5.23
CA PHE A 390 -11.44 13.61 -5.57
C PHE A 390 -10.59 13.95 -6.79
N ALA A 391 -11.21 14.50 -7.85
CA ALA A 391 -10.53 14.80 -9.11
C ALA A 391 -9.42 15.87 -8.97
N VAL A 392 -9.58 16.83 -8.05
CA VAL A 392 -8.61 17.91 -7.83
C VAL A 392 -7.58 17.61 -6.74
N SER A 393 -7.67 16.48 -6.03
CA SER A 393 -6.71 16.13 -4.98
C SER A 393 -5.34 15.79 -5.58
N GLU A 394 -4.40 16.75 -5.49
CA GLU A 394 -3.06 16.58 -6.06
C GLU A 394 -2.27 15.46 -5.38
N LYS A 395 -2.39 15.36 -4.04
CA LYS A 395 -1.72 14.33 -3.25
C LYS A 395 -2.25 12.93 -3.55
N LEU A 396 -3.57 12.76 -3.64
CA LEU A 396 -4.16 11.47 -4.06
C LEU A 396 -3.67 11.08 -5.45
N ARG A 397 -3.73 12.01 -6.42
CA ARG A 397 -3.26 11.77 -7.78
C ARG A 397 -1.77 11.41 -7.84
N HIS A 398 -0.94 12.04 -7.00
CA HIS A 398 0.48 11.69 -6.88
C HIS A 398 0.66 10.26 -6.36
N HIS A 399 -0.05 9.90 -5.30
CA HIS A 399 -0.02 8.55 -4.72
C HIS A 399 -0.52 7.48 -5.69
N ILE A 400 -1.65 7.71 -6.37
CA ILE A 400 -2.16 6.77 -7.37
C ILE A 400 -1.17 6.62 -8.53
N ARG A 401 -0.51 7.70 -8.96
CA ARG A 401 0.57 7.61 -9.95
C ARG A 401 1.70 6.73 -9.45
N MET A 402 2.14 6.87 -8.20
CA MET A 402 3.16 6.00 -7.60
C MET A 402 2.73 4.54 -7.60
N LEU A 403 1.50 4.24 -7.18
CA LEU A 403 0.94 2.88 -7.22
C LEU A 403 0.90 2.32 -8.65
N LEU A 404 0.60 3.15 -9.64
CA LEU A 404 0.67 2.74 -11.04
C LEU A 404 2.12 2.41 -11.46
N HIS A 405 3.12 3.19 -11.06
CA HIS A 405 4.51 2.96 -11.46
C HIS A 405 5.16 1.75 -10.79
N HIS A 406 4.88 1.55 -9.50
CA HIS A 406 5.47 0.46 -8.71
C HIS A 406 4.62 -0.81 -8.67
N GLY A 407 3.38 -0.72 -9.15
CA GLY A 407 2.40 -1.77 -8.96
C GLY A 407 1.99 -2.52 -10.22
N CYS A 408 1.45 -3.71 -9.99
CA CYS A 408 0.91 -4.61 -11.00
C CYS A 408 -0.17 -5.51 -10.39
N MET A 409 -0.86 -6.30 -11.20
CA MET A 409 -1.79 -7.32 -10.69
C MET A 409 -1.06 -8.55 -10.12
N TYR A 410 0.15 -8.85 -10.61
CA TYR A 410 0.95 -9.98 -10.15
C TYR A 410 2.45 -9.74 -10.43
N ALA A 411 3.30 -10.41 -9.67
CA ALA A 411 4.74 -10.49 -9.93
C ALA A 411 5.25 -11.92 -9.67
N VAL A 412 6.31 -12.32 -10.38
CA VAL A 412 7.02 -13.57 -10.10
C VAL A 412 8.41 -13.23 -9.60
N VAL A 413 8.66 -13.53 -8.32
CA VAL A 413 9.89 -13.14 -7.63
C VAL A 413 10.43 -14.35 -6.87
N ASN A 414 11.63 -14.81 -7.24
CA ASN A 414 12.29 -15.98 -6.64
C ASN A 414 11.42 -17.24 -6.58
N ASN A 415 10.80 -17.59 -7.71
CA ASN A 415 9.87 -18.72 -7.84
C ASN A 415 8.62 -18.61 -6.96
N ASN A 416 8.34 -17.45 -6.37
CA ASN A 416 7.07 -17.14 -5.73
C ASN A 416 6.21 -16.32 -6.68
N LEU A 417 4.95 -16.70 -6.80
CA LEU A 417 3.93 -15.88 -7.45
C LEU A 417 3.30 -14.99 -6.39
N LEU A 418 3.40 -13.67 -6.60
CA LEU A 418 2.81 -12.65 -5.78
C LEU A 418 1.59 -12.11 -6.51
N PHE A 419 0.43 -12.07 -5.86
CA PHE A 419 -0.79 -11.48 -6.37
C PHE A 419 -1.77 -11.22 -5.22
N HIS A 420 -2.78 -10.40 -5.50
CA HIS A 420 -3.97 -10.21 -4.70
C HIS A 420 -5.17 -10.20 -5.66
N ALA A 421 -6.34 -10.78 -5.38
CA ALA A 421 -6.74 -11.62 -4.26
C ALA A 421 -6.89 -13.09 -4.69
N SER A 422 -7.52 -13.34 -5.84
CA SER A 422 -7.84 -14.68 -6.33
C SER A 422 -7.56 -14.83 -7.83
N ILE A 423 -7.61 -16.07 -8.31
CA ILE A 423 -7.54 -16.41 -9.73
C ILE A 423 -8.87 -17.03 -10.11
N PRO A 424 -9.63 -16.46 -11.06
CA PRO A 424 -10.90 -17.02 -11.48
C PRO A 424 -10.77 -18.44 -12.04
N LEU A 425 -11.54 -19.38 -11.49
CA LEU A 425 -11.60 -20.79 -11.91
C LEU A 425 -13.01 -21.20 -12.30
N ASN A 426 -13.11 -22.17 -13.21
CA ASN A 426 -14.33 -22.90 -13.49
C ASN A 426 -14.61 -23.94 -12.38
N GLU A 427 -15.82 -24.50 -12.36
CA GLU A 427 -16.21 -25.52 -11.36
C GLU A 427 -15.33 -26.79 -11.41
N ASP A 428 -14.75 -27.09 -12.58
CA ASP A 428 -13.83 -28.22 -12.79
C ASP A 428 -12.37 -27.91 -12.39
N GLY A 429 -12.10 -26.70 -11.88
CA GLY A 429 -10.77 -26.25 -11.47
C GLY A 429 -9.88 -25.71 -12.61
N THR A 430 -10.38 -25.66 -13.84
CA THR A 430 -9.65 -25.03 -14.96
C THR A 430 -9.70 -23.50 -14.87
N LEU A 431 -8.73 -22.82 -15.50
CA LEU A 431 -8.70 -21.35 -15.53
C LEU A 431 -9.93 -20.80 -16.26
N LYS A 432 -10.65 -19.89 -15.61
CA LYS A 432 -11.85 -19.28 -16.18
C LYS A 432 -11.49 -18.17 -17.17
N GLU A 433 -12.17 -18.15 -18.31
CA GLU A 433 -12.12 -17.04 -19.24
C GLU A 433 -13.03 -15.91 -18.78
N VAL A 434 -12.46 -14.70 -18.63
CA VAL A 434 -13.17 -13.50 -18.23
C VAL A 434 -13.08 -12.47 -19.35
N GLU A 435 -14.22 -11.90 -19.72
CA GLU A 435 -14.30 -10.83 -20.72
C GLU A 435 -13.91 -9.48 -20.11
N LEU A 436 -13.01 -8.77 -20.75
CA LEU A 436 -12.54 -7.46 -20.32
C LEU A 436 -13.15 -6.33 -21.18
N PRO A 437 -13.07 -5.06 -20.75
CA PRO A 437 -13.60 -3.89 -21.50
C PRO A 437 -13.15 -3.75 -22.96
N ASN A 438 -12.06 -4.41 -23.34
CA ASN A 438 -11.58 -4.46 -24.73
C ASN A 438 -12.27 -5.54 -25.58
N GLN A 439 -13.36 -6.13 -25.07
CA GLN A 439 -14.18 -7.18 -25.70
C GLN A 439 -13.41 -8.46 -26.02
N LYS A 440 -12.32 -8.71 -25.30
CA LYS A 440 -11.53 -9.94 -25.40
C LYS A 440 -11.62 -10.71 -24.10
N LYS A 441 -11.54 -12.03 -24.24
CA LYS A 441 -11.52 -12.97 -23.12
C LYS A 441 -10.09 -13.38 -22.82
N TYR A 442 -9.77 -13.44 -21.53
CA TYR A 442 -8.46 -13.84 -21.04
C TYR A 442 -8.63 -14.76 -19.83
N SER A 443 -7.61 -15.57 -19.55
CA SER A 443 -7.56 -16.43 -18.37
C SER A 443 -6.15 -16.45 -17.77
N GLY A 444 -6.05 -16.82 -16.49
CA GLY A 444 -4.78 -16.95 -15.77
C GLY A 444 -3.87 -15.72 -15.85
N MET A 445 -2.60 -15.93 -16.21
CA MET A 445 -1.58 -14.88 -16.26
C MET A 445 -1.92 -13.76 -17.26
N GLU A 446 -2.50 -14.11 -18.41
CA GLU A 446 -2.90 -13.13 -19.42
C GLU A 446 -4.05 -12.24 -18.95
N LEU A 447 -4.98 -12.80 -18.16
CA LEU A 447 -6.04 -12.04 -17.51
C LEU A 447 -5.43 -11.00 -16.55
N MET A 448 -4.54 -11.43 -15.65
CA MET A 448 -3.91 -10.52 -14.67
C MET A 448 -3.14 -9.40 -15.36
N HIS A 449 -2.37 -9.72 -16.41
CA HIS A 449 -1.66 -8.70 -17.20
C HIS A 449 -2.63 -7.73 -17.87
N SER A 450 -3.69 -8.25 -18.52
CA SER A 450 -4.64 -7.44 -19.28
C SER A 450 -5.49 -6.56 -18.38
N VAL A 451 -5.93 -7.04 -17.22
CA VAL A 451 -6.57 -6.21 -16.18
C VAL A 451 -5.66 -5.05 -15.78
N GLY A 452 -4.36 -5.31 -15.59
CA GLY A 452 -3.39 -4.25 -15.30
C GLY A 452 -3.27 -3.20 -16.41
N MET A 453 -3.46 -3.59 -17.68
CA MET A 453 -3.50 -2.66 -18.81
C MET A 453 -4.80 -1.85 -18.84
N VAL A 454 -5.95 -2.46 -18.52
CA VAL A 454 -7.23 -1.74 -18.39
C VAL A 454 -7.15 -0.67 -17.31
N ILE A 455 -6.62 -1.02 -16.13
CA ILE A 455 -6.42 -0.08 -15.01
C ILE A 455 -5.59 1.13 -15.46
N ARG A 456 -4.52 0.91 -16.24
CA ARG A 456 -3.66 1.98 -16.76
C ARG A 456 -4.34 2.86 -17.80
N ALA A 457 -5.17 2.27 -18.66
CA ALA A 457 -5.89 2.98 -19.70
C ALA A 457 -6.80 4.09 -19.14
N ALA A 458 -7.37 3.88 -17.94
CA ALA A 458 -8.19 4.89 -17.25
C ALA A 458 -7.43 6.20 -16.94
N PHE A 459 -6.10 6.16 -16.81
CA PHE A 459 -5.26 7.32 -16.47
C PHE A 459 -4.45 7.87 -17.65
N GLN A 460 -4.60 7.29 -18.83
CA GLN A 460 -3.87 7.68 -20.04
C GLN A 460 -4.70 8.63 -20.90
N TYR A 461 -4.13 9.79 -21.24
CA TYR A 461 -4.83 10.82 -22.01
C TYR A 461 -4.98 10.48 -23.50
N ASP A 462 -4.09 9.63 -24.03
CA ASP A 462 -4.08 9.12 -25.40
C ASP A 462 -4.97 7.89 -25.60
N THR A 463 -5.53 7.34 -24.51
CA THR A 463 -6.55 6.29 -24.60
C THR A 463 -7.82 6.85 -25.22
N GLU A 464 -8.40 6.10 -26.15
CA GLU A 464 -9.66 6.44 -26.80
C GLU A 464 -10.76 6.72 -25.74
N PRO A 465 -11.51 7.83 -25.83
CA PRO A 465 -12.44 8.26 -24.78
C PRO A 465 -13.48 7.23 -24.35
N GLU A 466 -14.09 6.49 -25.28
CA GLU A 466 -15.08 5.45 -24.97
C GLU A 466 -14.43 4.30 -24.17
N TYR A 467 -13.28 3.79 -24.63
CA TYR A 467 -12.55 2.76 -23.92
C TYR A 467 -12.02 3.24 -22.56
N ARG A 468 -11.57 4.49 -22.46
CA ARG A 468 -11.17 5.10 -21.19
C ARG A 468 -12.33 5.14 -20.21
N GLN A 469 -13.53 5.51 -20.65
CA GLN A 469 -14.71 5.49 -19.80
C GLN A 469 -15.04 4.08 -19.30
N LYS A 470 -15.02 3.07 -20.20
CA LYS A 470 -15.21 1.67 -19.79
C LYS A 470 -14.13 1.21 -18.78
N ALA A 471 -12.89 1.65 -18.95
CA ALA A 471 -11.81 1.37 -18.00
C ALA A 471 -12.03 2.03 -16.63
N ILE A 472 -12.56 3.26 -16.59
CA ILE A 472 -12.95 3.95 -15.35
C ILE A 472 -14.09 3.20 -14.66
N ASP A 473 -15.11 2.79 -15.43
CA ASP A 473 -16.26 2.06 -14.90
C ASP A 473 -15.84 0.68 -14.35
N TYR A 474 -14.88 0.01 -15.01
CA TYR A 474 -14.37 -1.30 -14.63
C TYR A 474 -13.74 -1.38 -13.23
N PHE A 475 -13.32 -0.25 -12.62
CA PHE A 475 -12.86 -0.25 -11.22
C PHE A 475 -13.93 -0.76 -10.25
N LEU A 476 -15.21 -0.44 -10.47
CA LEU A 476 -16.29 -0.98 -9.64
C LEU A 476 -16.40 -2.49 -9.85
N TYR A 477 -16.34 -2.97 -11.10
CA TYR A 477 -16.39 -4.39 -11.38
C TYR A 477 -15.24 -5.14 -10.70
N LEU A 478 -14.04 -4.56 -10.67
CA LEU A 478 -12.92 -5.17 -9.95
C LEU A 478 -13.19 -5.30 -8.44
N TRP A 479 -13.94 -4.37 -7.85
CA TRP A 479 -14.30 -4.38 -6.43
C TRP A 479 -15.38 -5.41 -6.06
N CYS A 480 -16.39 -5.62 -6.92
CA CYS A 480 -17.58 -6.41 -6.56
C CYS A 480 -18.06 -7.44 -7.59
N GLY A 481 -17.44 -7.49 -8.77
CA GLY A 481 -17.80 -8.39 -9.85
C GLY A 481 -17.42 -9.83 -9.54
N LYS A 482 -18.34 -10.77 -9.75
CA LYS A 482 -18.20 -12.20 -9.40
C LYS A 482 -16.93 -12.86 -9.96
N ASP A 483 -16.49 -12.46 -11.14
CA ASP A 483 -15.32 -13.03 -11.82
C ASP A 483 -14.10 -12.11 -11.77
N SER A 484 -14.12 -11.09 -10.92
CA SER A 484 -12.97 -10.22 -10.72
C SER A 484 -11.83 -10.96 -10.00
N PRO A 485 -10.57 -10.82 -10.44
CA PRO A 485 -9.42 -11.35 -9.71
C PRO A 485 -9.17 -10.66 -8.34
N LEU A 486 -9.90 -9.57 -8.06
CA LEU A 486 -9.83 -8.84 -6.80
C LEU A 486 -11.07 -9.05 -5.93
N PHE A 487 -11.98 -9.94 -6.34
CA PHE A 487 -13.18 -10.25 -5.58
C PHE A 487 -13.47 -11.75 -5.58
N ASP A 488 -13.23 -12.39 -4.45
CA ASP A 488 -13.31 -13.85 -4.30
C ASP A 488 -14.63 -14.32 -3.68
N LYS A 489 -15.75 -13.70 -4.06
CA LYS A 489 -17.07 -14.02 -3.49
C LYS A 489 -18.14 -14.09 -4.55
N SER A 490 -19.22 -14.82 -4.24
CA SER A 490 -20.38 -14.96 -5.11
C SER A 490 -21.15 -13.66 -5.30
N LYS A 491 -21.21 -12.81 -4.27
CA LYS A 491 -21.88 -11.49 -4.31
C LYS A 491 -21.38 -10.52 -3.25
N MET A 492 -21.44 -9.23 -3.54
CA MET A 492 -21.17 -8.17 -2.57
C MET A 492 -22.41 -7.86 -1.73
N ALA A 493 -22.54 -8.49 -0.57
CA ALA A 493 -23.70 -8.39 0.30
C ALA A 493 -23.74 -7.11 1.18
N THR A 494 -23.45 -5.94 0.61
CA THR A 494 -23.39 -4.67 1.36
C THR A 494 -24.76 -4.24 1.86
N PHE A 495 -25.78 -4.28 1.00
CA PHE A 495 -27.15 -3.93 1.35
C PHE A 495 -27.68 -4.86 2.44
N GLU A 496 -27.55 -6.17 2.22
CA GLU A 496 -28.01 -7.19 3.15
C GLU A 496 -27.39 -7.01 4.55
N ARG A 497 -26.13 -6.60 4.65
CA ARG A 497 -25.47 -6.36 5.96
C ARG A 497 -25.98 -5.15 6.74
N TYR A 498 -26.61 -4.19 6.07
CA TYR A 498 -27.13 -2.98 6.72
C TYR A 498 -28.62 -3.06 6.98
N PHE A 499 -29.36 -3.72 6.09
CA PHE A 499 -30.82 -3.66 6.09
C PHE A 499 -31.52 -4.98 6.43
N LEU A 500 -30.81 -6.11 6.50
CA LEU A 500 -31.31 -7.42 6.90
C LEU A 500 -30.52 -7.94 8.11
#